data_AF-A0A1R1J693-F1
#
_entry.id   AF-A0A1R1J693-F1
#
_cell.length_a   1.000
_cell.length_b   1.000
_cell.length_c   1.000
_cell.angle_alpha   90.00
_cell.angle_beta   90.00
_cell.angle_gamma   90.00
#
_symmetry.space_group_name_H-M   'P 1'
#
loop_
_entity.id
_entity.type
_entity.pdbx_description
1 polymer ?
#
loop_
_entity_poly.entity_id
_entity_poly.type
_entity_poly.pdbx_seq_one_letter_code
_entity_poly.pdbx_strand_id
1 'polypeptide(L)'
;MKACKEFYPALKENMASLGLPVPSSLFESQQMAIGTLTTLLSTFKSLGAGATVGELIVATTGLEKLLVLSSIGASYYIGALIGSMIVATDESLACSNKTVSTISKIQLWAGRNGLPVPTEIYYLIARHPEILNPSINSRAYAGRARVSGRAAA
;
A
#
# COMPACT_ATOMS: atom_id res chain seq x y z
N MET A 1 -10.68 21.77 11.74
CA MET A 1 -11.62 20.87 11.04
C MET A 1 -10.82 20.16 9.94
N LYS A 2 -10.58 18.84 10.03
CA LYS A 2 -9.98 18.10 8.90
C LYS A 2 -11.01 18.09 7.78
N ALA A 3 -10.68 18.63 6.62
CA ALA A 3 -11.55 18.59 5.45
C ALA A 3 -11.80 17.13 5.07
N CYS A 4 -13.07 16.77 4.89
CA CYS A 4 -13.47 15.47 4.38
C CYS A 4 -12.80 15.21 3.05
N LYS A 5 -11.90 14.23 3.00
CA LYS A 5 -11.10 13.93 1.83
C LYS A 5 -11.58 12.63 1.22
N GLU A 6 -11.95 12.69 -0.06
CA GLU A 6 -12.30 11.52 -0.87
C GLU A 6 -11.15 10.50 -0.86
N PHE A 7 -11.49 9.22 -1.02
CA PHE A 7 -10.55 8.10 -0.90
C PHE A 7 -9.29 8.28 -1.75
N TYR A 8 -9.44 8.53 -3.06
CA TYR A 8 -8.28 8.62 -3.96
C TYR A 8 -7.38 9.84 -3.66
N PRO A 9 -7.91 11.05 -3.42
CA PRO A 9 -7.08 12.16 -2.96
C PRO A 9 -6.30 11.90 -1.67
N ALA A 10 -6.90 11.22 -0.69
CA ALA A 10 -6.21 10.83 0.55
C ALA A 10 -5.14 9.75 0.31
N LEU A 11 -5.44 8.77 -0.54
CA LEU A 11 -4.51 7.72 -0.94
C LEU A 11 -3.30 8.32 -1.68
N LYS A 12 -3.57 9.20 -2.64
CA LYS A 12 -2.55 9.87 -3.47
C LYS A 12 -1.64 10.74 -2.62
N GLU A 13 -2.17 11.48 -1.66
CA GLU A 13 -1.38 12.33 -0.77
C GLU A 13 -0.47 11.49 0.14
N ASN A 14 -1.00 10.43 0.76
CA ASN A 14 -0.20 9.55 1.62
C ASN A 14 0.92 8.88 0.82
N MET A 15 0.63 8.33 -0.36
CA MET A 15 1.64 7.70 -1.20
C MET A 15 2.65 8.70 -1.77
N ALA A 16 2.21 9.91 -2.14
CA ALA A 16 3.11 10.99 -2.55
C ALA A 16 4.04 11.42 -1.42
N SER A 17 3.58 11.40 -0.16
CA SER A 17 4.43 11.66 1.01
C SER A 17 5.55 10.62 1.19
N LEU A 18 5.31 9.39 0.71
CA LEU A 18 6.26 8.29 0.66
C LEU A 18 7.11 8.31 -0.63
N GLY A 19 6.89 9.27 -1.54
CA GLY A 19 7.57 9.33 -2.83
C GLY A 19 7.16 8.23 -3.80
N LEU A 20 5.94 7.69 -3.63
CA LEU A 20 5.38 6.62 -4.45
C LEU A 20 4.20 7.15 -5.28
N PRO A 21 4.25 7.10 -6.61
CA PRO A 21 3.12 7.44 -7.47
C PRO A 21 2.02 6.39 -7.40
N VAL A 22 0.79 6.87 -7.58
CA VAL A 22 -0.45 6.06 -7.58
C VAL A 22 -1.31 6.51 -8.76
N PRO A 23 -1.24 5.81 -9.91
CA PRO A 23 -1.99 6.20 -11.09
C PRO A 23 -3.50 6.05 -10.85
N SER A 24 -4.28 7.10 -11.13
CA SER A 24 -5.73 7.12 -10.86
C SER A 24 -6.46 5.91 -11.45
N SER A 25 -6.12 5.50 -12.66
CA SER A 25 -6.80 4.38 -13.34
C SER A 25 -6.71 3.02 -12.63
N LEU A 26 -5.82 2.84 -11.65
CA LEU A 26 -5.71 1.61 -10.85
C LEU A 26 -6.25 1.77 -9.43
N PHE A 27 -6.50 3.00 -8.99
CA PHE A 27 -6.71 3.34 -7.58
C PHE A 27 -7.79 4.40 -7.34
N GLU A 28 -8.55 4.77 -8.38
CA GLU A 28 -9.57 5.82 -8.35
C GLU A 28 -10.66 5.58 -7.30
N SER A 29 -11.04 4.32 -7.11
CA SER A 29 -11.97 3.90 -6.06
C SER A 29 -11.34 2.87 -5.14
N GLN A 30 -11.93 2.69 -3.96
CA GLN A 30 -11.49 1.69 -2.99
C GLN A 30 -11.56 0.28 -3.59
N GLN A 31 -12.59 -0.03 -4.38
CA GLN A 31 -12.76 -1.32 -5.05
C GLN A 31 -11.68 -1.56 -6.11
N MET A 32 -11.35 -0.54 -6.92
CA MET A 32 -10.27 -0.62 -7.91
C MET A 32 -8.91 -0.82 -7.22
N ALA A 33 -8.66 -0.08 -6.15
CA ALA A 33 -7.44 -0.21 -5.36
C ALA A 33 -7.29 -1.60 -4.72
N ILE A 34 -8.38 -2.16 -4.19
CA ILE A 34 -8.42 -3.54 -3.66
C ILE A 34 -8.17 -4.56 -4.76
N GLY A 35 -8.80 -4.41 -5.93
CA GLY A 35 -8.59 -5.28 -7.08
C GLY A 35 -7.12 -5.30 -7.51
N THR A 36 -6.52 -4.12 -7.70
CA THR A 36 -5.10 -3.96 -8.04
C THR A 36 -4.20 -4.58 -6.96
N LEU A 37 -4.47 -4.33 -5.68
CA LEU A 37 -3.72 -4.89 -4.56
C LEU A 37 -3.80 -6.42 -4.50
N THR A 38 -4.97 -7.00 -4.75
CA THR A 38 -5.18 -8.46 -4.75
C THR A 38 -4.33 -9.11 -5.83
N THR A 39 -4.32 -8.51 -7.03
CA THR A 39 -3.49 -8.95 -8.13
C THR A 39 -2.00 -8.83 -7.79
N LEU A 40 -1.54 -7.70 -7.24
CA LEU A 40 -0.16 -7.53 -6.80
C LEU A 40 0.26 -8.58 -5.74
N LEU A 41 -0.63 -8.89 -4.79
CA LEU A 41 -0.37 -9.88 -3.74
C LEU A 41 -0.31 -11.31 -4.30
N SER A 42 -1.15 -11.66 -5.27
CA SER A 42 -1.14 -12.99 -5.88
C SER A 42 0.14 -13.23 -6.67
N THR A 43 0.58 -12.26 -7.49
CA THR A 43 1.85 -12.38 -8.20
C THR A 43 3.06 -12.31 -7.27
N PHE A 44 2.99 -11.49 -6.21
CA PHE A 44 4.05 -11.44 -5.20
C PHE A 44 4.22 -12.77 -4.46
N LYS A 45 3.12 -13.47 -4.17
CA LYS A 45 3.17 -14.81 -3.58
C LYS A 45 3.91 -15.81 -4.47
N SER A 46 3.78 -15.67 -5.80
CA SER A 46 4.45 -16.54 -6.76
C SER A 46 5.93 -16.19 -6.98
N LEU A 47 6.28 -14.90 -6.94
CA LEU A 47 7.64 -14.41 -7.24
C LEU A 47 8.54 -14.32 -5.98
N GLY A 48 7.94 -14.21 -4.79
CA GLY A 48 8.66 -14.18 -3.52
C GLY A 48 9.11 -12.80 -3.06
N ALA A 49 9.69 -12.74 -1.85
CA ALA A 49 9.93 -11.49 -1.13
C ALA A 49 10.96 -10.54 -1.76
N GLY A 50 11.84 -11.07 -2.62
CA GLY A 50 12.84 -10.30 -3.37
C GLY A 50 12.31 -9.68 -4.66
N ALA A 51 11.07 -9.99 -5.04
CA ALA A 51 10.49 -9.51 -6.29
C ALA A 51 10.41 -7.97 -6.35
N THR A 52 10.54 -7.43 -7.54
CA THR A 52 10.36 -6.03 -7.88
C THR A 52 8.97 -5.78 -8.46
N VAL A 53 8.51 -4.53 -8.45
CA VAL A 53 7.26 -4.17 -9.16
C VAL A 53 7.41 -4.44 -10.66
N GLY A 54 8.62 -4.36 -11.23
CA GLY A 54 8.88 -4.72 -12.62
C GLY A 54 8.57 -6.18 -12.91
N GLU A 55 9.01 -7.08 -12.03
CA GLU A 55 8.70 -8.51 -12.15
C GLU A 55 7.21 -8.80 -11.95
N LEU A 56 6.54 -8.07 -11.04
CA LEU A 56 5.09 -8.16 -10.88
C LEU A 56 4.34 -7.74 -12.16
N ILE A 57 4.81 -6.70 -12.85
CA ILE A 57 4.22 -6.22 -14.11
C ILE A 57 4.42 -7.24 -15.23
N VAL A 58 5.61 -7.84 -15.34
CA VAL A 58 5.85 -8.87 -16.37
C VAL A 58 4.97 -10.09 -16.14
N ALA A 59 4.72 -10.44 -14.87
CA ALA A 59 3.87 -11.56 -14.50
C ALA A 59 2.35 -11.24 -14.50
N THR A 60 1.94 -10.00 -14.78
CA THR A 60 0.54 -9.56 -14.68
C THR A 60 0.15 -8.57 -15.77
N THR A 61 -0.97 -8.80 -16.47
CA THR A 61 -1.53 -7.82 -17.40
C THR A 61 -2.23 -6.66 -16.69
N GLY A 62 -2.14 -5.44 -17.25
CA GLY A 62 -2.84 -4.25 -16.73
C GLY A 62 -2.12 -3.46 -15.64
N LEU A 63 -0.96 -3.93 -15.15
CA LEU A 63 -0.10 -3.19 -14.21
C LEU A 63 0.95 -2.31 -14.89
N GLU A 64 0.90 -2.18 -16.22
CA GLU A 64 1.85 -1.40 -17.03
C GLU A 64 1.99 0.05 -16.57
N LYS A 65 0.95 0.62 -15.95
CA LYS A 65 0.98 1.98 -15.40
C LYS A 65 1.86 2.14 -14.17
N LEU A 66 2.30 1.02 -13.58
CA LEU A 66 3.28 0.96 -12.50
C LEU A 66 4.71 0.83 -13.03
N LEU A 67 4.97 0.90 -14.35
CA LEU A 67 6.32 0.75 -14.91
C LEU A 67 7.34 1.72 -14.31
N VAL A 68 6.89 2.93 -13.95
CA VAL A 68 7.72 3.96 -13.29
C VAL A 68 8.28 3.46 -11.94
N LEU A 69 7.69 2.40 -11.38
CA LEU A 69 8.07 1.78 -10.13
C LEU A 69 8.79 0.46 -10.32
N SER A 70 9.15 0.08 -11.55
CA SER A 70 9.73 -1.23 -11.86
C SER A 70 10.93 -1.61 -11.00
N SER A 71 11.75 -0.64 -10.60
CA SER A 71 12.93 -0.85 -9.75
C SER A 71 12.66 -0.85 -8.24
N ILE A 72 11.40 -0.68 -7.81
CA ILE A 72 11.01 -0.69 -6.40
C ILE A 72 10.73 -2.14 -5.98
N GLY A 73 11.19 -2.52 -4.78
CA GLY A 73 10.83 -3.81 -4.19
C GLY A 73 9.30 -3.94 -4.07
N ALA A 74 8.75 -5.02 -4.60
CA ALA A 74 7.33 -5.32 -4.59
C ALA A 74 6.74 -5.27 -3.17
N SER A 75 7.45 -5.86 -2.21
CA SER A 75 7.06 -5.88 -0.79
C SER A 75 6.89 -4.47 -0.21
N TYR A 76 7.77 -3.54 -0.57
CA TYR A 76 7.72 -2.16 -0.11
C TYR A 76 6.59 -1.37 -0.75
N TYR A 77 6.34 -1.58 -2.05
CA TYR A 77 5.23 -0.92 -2.73
C TYR A 77 3.88 -1.44 -2.20
N ILE A 78 3.73 -2.75 -2.08
CA ILE A 78 2.52 -3.40 -1.55
C ILE A 78 2.27 -2.95 -0.10
N GLY A 79 3.29 -2.93 0.75
CA GLY A 79 3.16 -2.48 2.15
C GLY A 79 2.74 -1.01 2.26
N ALA A 80 3.37 -0.12 1.48
CA ALA A 80 3.01 1.30 1.44
C ALA A 80 1.58 1.53 0.92
N LEU A 81 1.17 0.75 -0.08
CA LEU A 81 -0.17 0.79 -0.65
C LEU A 81 -1.22 0.37 0.38
N ILE A 82 -1.00 -0.73 1.11
CA ILE A 82 -1.90 -1.17 2.19
C ILE A 82 -2.05 -0.10 3.27
N GLY A 83 -0.92 0.43 3.77
CA GLY A 83 -0.93 1.49 4.80
C GLY A 83 -1.70 2.73 4.34
N SER A 84 -1.42 3.18 3.12
CA SER A 84 -2.08 4.37 2.56
C SER A 84 -3.56 4.14 2.26
N MET A 85 -3.97 2.92 1.88
CA MET A 85 -5.37 2.56 1.72
C MET A 85 -6.12 2.57 3.07
N ILE A 86 -5.48 2.15 4.17
CA ILE A 86 -6.08 2.21 5.51
C ILE A 86 -6.30 3.67 5.91
N VAL A 87 -5.28 4.53 5.75
CA VAL A 87 -5.41 5.97 6.07
C VAL A 87 -6.49 6.62 5.20
N ALA A 88 -6.49 6.37 3.88
CA ALA A 88 -7.49 6.90 2.96
C ALA A 88 -8.90 6.41 3.30
N THR A 89 -9.05 5.16 3.70
CA THR A 89 -10.32 4.59 4.14
C THR A 89 -10.77 5.27 5.43
N ASP A 90 -9.89 5.47 6.40
CA ASP A 90 -10.22 6.14 7.65
C ASP A 90 -10.57 7.62 7.45
N GLU A 91 -9.89 8.33 6.55
CA GLU A 91 -10.24 9.72 6.21
C GLU A 91 -11.58 9.82 5.46
N SER A 92 -11.88 8.86 4.57
CA SER A 92 -13.20 8.77 3.93
C SER A 92 -14.32 8.40 4.91
N LEU A 93 -14.02 7.59 5.94
CA LEU A 93 -14.97 7.13 6.95
C LEU A 93 -15.09 8.10 8.14
N ALA A 94 -14.09 8.95 8.41
CA ALA A 94 -14.12 9.97 9.46
C ALA A 94 -15.19 11.04 9.21
N CYS A 95 -15.70 11.14 7.98
CA CYS A 95 -16.92 11.89 7.65
C CYS A 95 -18.20 11.21 8.21
N SER A 96 -18.08 10.03 8.80
CA SER A 96 -19.12 9.27 9.50
C SER A 96 -18.62 8.79 10.88
N ASN A 97 -18.35 9.73 11.80
CA ASN A 97 -18.30 9.55 13.26
C ASN A 97 -17.77 8.20 13.84
N LYS A 98 -16.71 7.58 13.30
CA LYS A 98 -16.13 6.36 13.87
C LYS A 98 -14.60 6.34 13.85
N THR A 99 -14.01 6.82 14.93
CA THR A 99 -12.61 6.57 15.29
C THR A 99 -12.45 5.11 15.72
N VAL A 100 -11.59 4.34 15.05
CA VAL A 100 -11.30 2.94 15.43
C VAL A 100 -9.79 2.68 15.44
N SER A 101 -9.33 1.85 16.37
CA SER A 101 -7.92 1.44 16.60
C SER A 101 -7.26 0.73 15.40
N THR A 102 -5.99 1.05 15.13
CA THR A 102 -5.29 0.85 13.85
C THR A 102 -4.86 -0.60 13.55
N ILE A 103 -4.63 -1.46 14.55
CA ILE A 103 -4.14 -2.84 14.32
C ILE A 103 -5.30 -3.82 14.07
N SER A 104 -6.40 -3.68 14.82
CA SER A 104 -7.60 -4.49 14.63
C SER A 104 -8.34 -4.16 13.31
N LYS A 105 -8.12 -2.96 12.75
CA LYS A 105 -8.66 -2.56 11.44
C LYS A 105 -8.12 -3.40 10.29
N ILE A 106 -6.85 -3.81 10.32
CA ILE A 106 -6.23 -4.51 9.19
C ILE A 106 -6.82 -5.91 9.06
N GLN A 107 -6.88 -6.66 10.16
CA GLN A 107 -7.48 -7.99 10.18
C GLN A 107 -8.99 -7.94 9.90
N LEU A 108 -9.70 -6.94 10.46
CA LEU A 108 -11.14 -6.79 10.25
C LEU A 108 -11.48 -6.34 8.82
N TRP A 109 -10.68 -5.44 8.24
CA TRP A 109 -10.83 -4.98 6.85
C TRP A 109 -10.40 -6.05 5.86
N ALA A 110 -9.27 -6.72 6.09
CA ALA A 110 -8.81 -7.83 5.25
C ALA A 110 -9.80 -8.99 5.30
N GLY A 111 -10.29 -9.35 6.49
CA GLY A 111 -11.33 -10.37 6.66
C GLY A 111 -12.65 -9.98 5.99
N ARG A 112 -13.08 -8.71 6.10
CA ARG A 112 -14.30 -8.21 5.42
C ARG A 112 -14.20 -8.20 3.91
N ASN A 113 -13.01 -7.98 3.36
CA ASN A 113 -12.77 -7.92 1.92
C ASN A 113 -12.21 -9.23 1.34
N GLY A 114 -12.13 -10.30 2.15
CA GLY A 114 -11.63 -11.60 1.71
C GLY A 114 -10.15 -11.58 1.28
N LEU A 115 -9.35 -10.65 1.80
CA LEU A 115 -7.94 -10.48 1.45
C LEU A 115 -7.05 -11.39 2.32
N PRO A 116 -6.35 -12.38 1.73
CA PRO A 116 -5.42 -13.22 2.47
C PRO A 116 -4.08 -12.47 2.64
N VAL A 117 -4.02 -11.56 3.61
CA VAL A 117 -2.78 -10.85 3.94
C VAL A 117 -1.79 -11.81 4.61
N PRO A 118 -0.56 -12.00 4.07
CA PRO A 118 0.45 -12.85 4.69
C PRO A 118 0.91 -12.35 6.06
N THR A 119 1.31 -13.28 6.95
CA THR A 119 1.77 -13.01 8.33
C THR A 119 2.93 -12.01 8.41
N GLU A 120 3.76 -12.02 7.39
CA GLU A 120 5.00 -11.28 7.22
C GLU A 120 4.70 -9.79 7.01
N ILE A 121 3.58 -9.49 6.33
CA ILE A 121 3.06 -8.13 6.18
C ILE A 121 2.59 -7.61 7.55
N TYR A 122 1.94 -8.44 8.36
CA TYR A 122 1.55 -8.04 9.73
C TYR A 122 2.77 -7.73 10.60
N TYR A 123 3.83 -8.56 10.53
CA TYR A 123 5.08 -8.30 11.25
C TYR A 123 5.77 -7.02 10.79
N LEU A 124 5.80 -6.77 9.49
CA LEU A 124 6.41 -5.56 8.92
C LEU A 124 5.66 -4.30 9.35
N ILE A 125 4.32 -4.33 9.34
CA ILE A 125 3.48 -3.22 9.80
C ILE A 125 3.65 -3.00 11.31
N ALA A 126 3.71 -4.07 12.11
CA ALA A 126 3.95 -3.96 13.55
C ALA A 126 5.32 -3.33 13.87
N ARG A 127 6.32 -3.58 13.01
CA ARG A 127 7.69 -3.06 13.16
C ARG A 127 7.88 -1.64 12.62
N HIS A 128 6.97 -1.19 11.77
CA HIS A 128 7.01 0.13 11.13
C HIS A 128 5.66 0.84 11.30
N PRO A 129 5.35 1.37 12.50
CA PRO A 129 4.12 2.10 12.74
C PRO A 129 3.98 3.35 11.85
N GLU A 130 5.08 3.85 11.29
CA GLU A 130 5.09 4.93 10.28
C GLU A 130 4.31 4.61 9.00
N ILE A 131 4.00 3.33 8.73
CA ILE A 131 3.19 2.89 7.58
C ILE A 131 1.72 3.29 7.74
N LEU A 132 1.24 3.38 8.98
CA LEU A 132 -0.17 3.64 9.31
C LEU A 132 -0.41 5.10 9.74
N ASN A 133 0.63 5.79 10.17
CA ASN A 133 0.56 7.21 10.53
C ASN A 133 1.83 7.93 10.02
N PRO A 134 1.84 8.36 8.75
CA PRO A 134 3.01 9.01 8.18
C PRO A 134 3.27 10.37 8.86
N SER A 135 4.51 10.57 9.33
CA SER A 135 5.01 11.83 9.89
C SER A 135 6.14 12.38 9.00
N ILE A 136 6.67 13.57 9.33
CA ILE A 136 7.79 14.20 8.60
C ILE A 136 9.01 13.26 8.46
N ASN A 137 9.20 12.31 9.38
CA ASN A 137 10.29 11.32 9.35
C ASN A 137 10.02 10.07 8.50
N SER A 138 8.83 9.94 7.90
CA SER A 138 8.44 8.79 7.08
C SER A 138 9.18 8.72 5.73
N ARG A 139 9.84 9.79 5.28
CA ARG A 139 10.67 9.78 4.06
C ARG A 139 11.84 8.81 4.12
N ALA A 140 12.35 8.51 5.33
CA ALA A 140 13.40 7.52 5.53
C ALA A 140 12.94 6.09 5.23
N TYR A 141 11.64 5.80 5.32
CA TYR A 141 11.08 4.49 5.00
C TYR A 141 11.31 4.13 3.52
N ALA A 142 11.05 5.05 2.60
CA ALA A 142 11.31 4.86 1.17
C ALA A 142 12.81 4.72 0.85
N GLY A 143 13.67 5.40 1.61
CA GLY A 143 15.12 5.21 1.53
C GLY A 143 15.52 3.80 1.95
N ARG A 144 15.05 3.33 3.11
CA ARG A 144 15.28 1.95 3.61
C ARG A 144 14.72 0.91 2.66
N ALA A 145 13.57 1.18 2.07
CA ALA A 145 12.92 0.35 1.04
C ALA A 145 13.81 0.11 -0.17
N ARG A 146 14.40 1.17 -0.70
CA ARG A 146 15.28 1.10 -1.86
C ARG A 146 16.58 0.36 -1.58
N VAL A 147 17.12 0.47 -0.36
CA VAL A 147 18.36 -0.22 0.03
C VAL A 147 18.12 -1.73 0.18
N SER A 148 17.03 -2.14 0.84
CA SER A 148 16.70 -3.56 0.98
C SER A 148 16.38 -4.24 -0.34
N GLY A 149 15.71 -3.54 -1.28
CA GLY A 149 15.45 -4.06 -2.62
C GLY A 149 16.71 -4.23 -3.47
N ARG A 150 17.72 -3.35 -3.28
CA ARG A 150 19.01 -3.43 -3.97
C ARG A 150 19.89 -4.58 -3.50
N ALA A 151 19.67 -5.10 -2.29
CA ALA A 151 20.41 -6.25 -1.76
C ALA A 151 19.87 -7.61 -2.27
N ALA A 152 18.75 -7.60 -2.99
CA ALA A 152 18.12 -8.79 -3.57
C ALA A 152 18.33 -8.90 -5.10
N ALA A 153 19.03 -7.95 -5.72
CA ALA A 153 19.43 -7.94 -7.13
C ALA A 153 20.93 -8.25 -7.27
#